data_AF-A0A7H8Z318-F1
#
_entry.id   AF-A0A7H8Z318-F1
#
_cell.length_a   1.000
_cell.length_b   1.000
_cell.length_c   1.000
_cell.angle_alpha   90.00
_cell.angle_beta   90.00
_cell.angle_gamma   90.00
#
_symmetry.space_group_name_H-M   'P 1'
#
loop_
_entity.id
_entity.type
_entity.pdbx_description
1 polymer ?
#
loop_
_entity_poly.entity_id
_entity_poly.type
_entity_poly.pdbx_seq_one_letter_code
_entity_poly.pdbx_strand_id
1 'polypeptide(L)'
;MSVRGDLRVGETLRGSLRKKRRSYTVMGRVVLKQRVQGSRGFVKREQWRLIDDDGQELWLEIRRDTNKVVLHEPVPVQPSIDPLSLEVGWTRKLRVRGQPCTVEVTNVRRAEIDHETGAIDHSQGALTATTCAGLRVVDAQGSISTMVVDAHRLHTREIYSETGLSSSKQYRVFGRPVTRPWWIPSFMRRFWRWFPAAISGASRSEWAPVFWIVLMFVVLVLAELIDEDEGFFPSGGGVSFRNRSVYGGGGGGVGK
;
A
#
# COMPACT_ATOMS: atom_id res chain seq x y z
N MET A 1 2.04 -4.21 11.63
CA MET A 1 1.49 -4.92 10.45
C MET A 1 2.39 -4.63 9.25
N SER A 2 2.88 -5.65 8.52
CA SER A 2 3.75 -5.45 7.36
C SER A 2 2.94 -5.24 6.07
N VAL A 3 3.45 -4.42 5.14
CA VAL A 3 2.87 -4.24 3.80
C VAL A 3 3.77 -4.78 2.69
N ARG A 4 3.16 -5.08 1.54
CA ARG A 4 3.83 -5.45 0.30
C ARG A 4 3.40 -4.51 -0.81
N GLY A 5 4.24 -4.34 -1.84
CA GLY A 5 3.80 -3.73 -3.09
C GLY A 5 2.64 -4.50 -3.70
N ASP A 6 1.65 -3.75 -4.15
CA ASP A 6 0.56 -4.25 -4.98
C ASP A 6 0.72 -3.77 -6.42
N LEU A 7 1.89 -4.06 -6.99
CA LEU A 7 2.24 -3.71 -8.35
C LEU A 7 2.58 -4.98 -9.17
N ARG A 8 2.47 -4.87 -10.48
CA ARG A 8 2.79 -5.92 -11.46
C ARG A 8 3.63 -5.34 -12.58
N VAL A 9 4.71 -6.02 -12.92
CA VAL A 9 5.53 -5.67 -14.09
C VAL A 9 4.66 -5.70 -15.35
N GLY A 10 4.78 -4.67 -16.18
CA GLY A 10 4.01 -4.46 -17.39
C GLY A 10 2.64 -3.78 -17.18
N GLU A 11 2.20 -3.54 -15.95
CA GLU A 11 0.96 -2.79 -15.72
C GLU A 11 1.15 -1.29 -15.92
N THR A 12 0.07 -0.61 -16.30
CA THR A 12 0.02 0.85 -16.39
C THR A 12 -0.85 1.42 -15.28
N LEU A 13 -0.26 2.27 -14.45
CA LEU A 13 -0.95 3.08 -13.44
C LEU A 13 -1.38 4.40 -14.07
N ARG A 14 -2.53 4.95 -13.67
CA ARG A 14 -3.05 6.21 -14.22
C ARG A 14 -3.55 7.09 -13.09
N GLY A 15 -3.00 8.28 -12.97
CA GLY A 15 -3.41 9.22 -11.94
C GLY A 15 -2.95 10.63 -12.25
N SER A 16 -2.57 11.36 -11.21
CA SER A 16 -2.19 12.76 -11.31
C SER A 16 -1.03 13.10 -10.37
N LEU A 17 0.02 13.65 -10.94
CA LEU A 17 1.17 14.18 -10.20
C LEU A 17 1.32 15.67 -10.54
N ARG A 18 1.44 16.51 -9.51
CA ARG A 18 1.53 17.99 -9.65
C ARG A 18 0.39 18.58 -10.51
N LYS A 19 -0.84 18.08 -10.31
CA LYS A 19 -2.07 18.48 -11.02
C LYS A 19 -2.10 18.15 -12.52
N LYS A 20 -1.10 17.44 -13.05
CA LYS A 20 -1.12 16.92 -14.43
C LYS A 20 -1.52 15.45 -14.41
N ARG A 21 -2.34 15.03 -15.37
CA ARG A 21 -2.61 13.60 -15.59
C ARG A 21 -1.32 12.93 -16.05
N ARG A 22 -1.06 11.75 -15.52
CA ARG A 22 0.13 10.95 -15.80
C ARG A 22 -0.24 9.49 -15.89
N SER A 23 0.44 8.77 -16.77
CA SER A 23 0.46 7.31 -16.77
C SER A 23 1.86 6.81 -16.49
N TYR A 24 1.96 5.75 -15.69
CA TYR A 24 3.23 5.14 -15.32
C TYR A 24 3.21 3.66 -15.68
N THR A 25 4.17 3.21 -16.46
CA THR A 25 4.37 1.78 -16.75
C THR A 25 5.34 1.20 -15.73
N VAL A 26 4.94 0.11 -15.09
CA VAL A 26 5.78 -0.61 -14.12
C VAL A 26 6.77 -1.48 -14.87
N MET A 27 8.04 -1.10 -14.85
CA MET A 27 9.09 -1.76 -15.63
C MET A 27 9.71 -2.94 -14.90
N GLY A 28 9.91 -2.79 -13.59
CA GLY A 28 10.58 -3.81 -12.79
C GLY A 28 10.51 -3.57 -11.30
N ARG A 29 11.02 -4.53 -10.54
CA ARG A 29 11.10 -4.52 -9.10
C ARG A 29 12.45 -5.04 -8.64
N VAL A 30 13.05 -4.34 -7.68
CA VAL A 30 14.20 -4.78 -6.89
C VAL A 30 13.76 -4.90 -5.42
N VAL A 31 14.10 -6.01 -4.77
CA VAL A 31 13.88 -6.20 -3.33
C VAL A 31 15.23 -6.09 -2.63
N LEU A 32 15.39 -5.04 -1.84
CA LEU A 32 16.56 -4.81 -1.02
C LEU A 32 16.36 -5.39 0.38
N LYS A 33 17.39 -6.04 0.90
CA LYS A 33 17.44 -6.62 2.23
C LYS A 33 18.63 -6.01 2.98
N GLN A 34 18.35 -5.39 4.12
CA GLN A 34 19.39 -4.81 4.98
C GLN A 34 19.36 -5.51 6.33
N ARG A 35 20.52 -5.93 6.81
CA ARG A 35 20.65 -6.48 8.17
C ARG A 35 20.47 -5.37 9.20
N VAL A 36 19.64 -5.60 10.21
CA VAL A 36 19.49 -4.68 11.34
C VAL A 36 20.70 -4.87 12.25
N GLN A 37 21.39 -3.78 12.57
CA GLN A 37 22.54 -3.80 13.46
C GLN A 37 22.15 -4.37 14.84
N GLY A 38 22.92 -5.32 15.35
CA GLY A 38 22.66 -5.95 16.67
C GLY A 38 21.51 -6.96 16.71
N SER A 39 20.87 -7.30 15.58
CA SER A 39 19.85 -8.35 15.54
C SER A 39 20.05 -9.35 14.39
N ARG A 40 19.34 -10.48 14.47
CA ARG A 40 19.23 -11.44 13.36
C ARG A 40 18.19 -11.02 12.30
N GLY A 41 17.49 -9.90 12.53
CA GLY A 41 16.43 -9.41 11.66
C GLY A 41 16.95 -8.69 10.41
N PHE A 42 16.09 -8.63 9.40
CA PHE A 42 16.35 -7.88 8.17
C PHE A 42 15.20 -6.91 7.87
N VAL A 43 15.54 -5.69 7.47
CA VAL A 43 14.60 -4.75 6.88
C VAL A 43 14.53 -5.03 5.38
N LYS A 44 13.31 -5.24 4.87
CA LYS A 44 13.07 -5.41 3.44
C LYS A 44 12.43 -4.16 2.85
N ARG A 45 12.97 -3.69 1.73
CA ARG A 45 12.45 -2.57 0.95
C ARG A 45 12.20 -3.04 -0.47
N GLU A 46 11.03 -2.75 -1.00
CA GLU A 46 10.75 -2.97 -2.42
C GLU A 46 10.93 -1.67 -3.16
N GLN A 47 11.68 -1.69 -4.23
CA GLN A 47 11.90 -0.55 -5.10
C GLN A 47 11.37 -0.92 -6.48
N TRP A 48 10.43 -0.13 -6.97
CA TRP A 48 9.75 -0.36 -8.24
C TRP A 48 10.16 0.71 -9.23
N ARG A 49 10.63 0.28 -10.40
CA ARG A 49 10.99 1.17 -11.50
C ARG A 49 9.75 1.48 -12.31
N LEU A 50 9.49 2.77 -12.50
CA LEU A 50 8.35 3.30 -13.25
C LEU A 50 8.86 4.19 -14.38
N ILE A 51 8.26 4.09 -15.56
CA ILE A 51 8.48 5.06 -16.65
C ILE A 51 7.16 5.78 -16.89
N ASP A 52 7.19 7.12 -16.89
CA ASP A 52 6.00 7.91 -17.18
C ASP A 52 5.72 8.05 -18.69
N ASP A 53 4.65 8.76 -19.02
CA ASP A 53 4.22 9.03 -20.39
C ASP A 53 5.21 9.86 -21.21
N ASP A 54 6.06 10.65 -20.55
CA ASP A 54 7.11 11.45 -21.18
C ASP A 54 8.43 10.66 -21.31
N GLY A 55 8.46 9.39 -20.88
CA GLY A 55 9.66 8.56 -20.85
C GLY A 55 10.59 8.85 -19.67
N GLN A 56 10.17 9.66 -18.70
CA GLN A 56 10.95 9.96 -17.50
C GLN A 56 10.89 8.77 -16.54
N GLU A 57 12.05 8.39 -16.00
CA GLU A 57 12.15 7.34 -15.00
C GLU A 57 11.86 7.88 -13.60
N LEU A 58 11.05 7.14 -12.85
CA LEU A 58 10.76 7.36 -11.44
C LEU A 58 10.91 6.05 -10.68
N TRP A 59 11.20 6.16 -9.39
CA TRP A 59 11.25 5.00 -8.51
C TRP A 59 10.22 5.11 -7.39
N LEU A 60 9.60 3.99 -7.05
CA LEU A 60 8.69 3.89 -5.91
C LEU A 60 9.28 2.93 -4.89
N GLU A 61 9.62 3.44 -3.71
CA GLU A 61 10.07 2.63 -2.58
C GLU A 61 8.92 2.32 -1.63
N ILE A 62 8.75 1.04 -1.29
CA ILE A 62 7.80 0.54 -0.30
C ILE A 62 8.60 -0.11 0.83
N ARG A 63 8.55 0.53 2.00
CA ARG A 63 9.18 0.03 3.22
C ARG A 63 8.20 -0.90 3.95
N ARG A 64 8.49 -2.20 3.93
CA ARG A 64 7.56 -3.25 4.40
C ARG A 64 7.31 -3.22 5.91
N ASP A 65 8.25 -2.69 6.67
CA ASP A 65 8.28 -2.62 8.13
C ASP A 65 7.49 -1.43 8.68
N THR A 66 7.66 -0.27 8.04
CA THR A 66 7.09 1.02 8.48
C THR A 66 5.84 1.41 7.71
N ASN A 67 5.43 0.61 6.71
CA ASN A 67 4.31 0.89 5.82
C ASN A 67 4.43 2.23 5.08
N LYS A 68 5.66 2.69 4.86
CA LYS A 68 5.94 3.94 4.16
C LYS A 68 6.08 3.67 2.67
N VAL A 69 5.44 4.52 1.89
CA VAL A 69 5.58 4.58 0.44
C VAL A 69 6.26 5.90 0.11
N VAL A 70 7.36 5.84 -0.62
CA VAL A 70 8.17 7.00 -0.98
C VAL A 70 8.34 7.01 -2.49
N LEU A 71 7.94 8.12 -3.11
CA LEU A 71 8.22 8.38 -4.52
C LEU A 71 9.58 9.06 -4.63
N HIS A 72 10.41 8.54 -5.51
CA HIS A 72 11.73 9.04 -5.84
C HIS A 72 11.67 9.64 -7.24
N GLU A 73 11.74 10.97 -7.31
CA GLU A 73 11.79 11.72 -8.57
C GLU A 73 13.24 12.15 -8.82
N PRO A 74 13.78 11.99 -10.04
CA PRO A 74 15.15 12.37 -10.33
C PRO A 74 15.31 13.90 -10.24
N VAL A 75 16.47 14.30 -9.72
CA VAL A 75 16.81 15.71 -9.50
C VAL A 75 18.14 16.00 -10.18
N PRO A 76 18.21 17.02 -11.07
CA PRO A 76 19.47 17.43 -11.66
C PRO A 76 20.35 18.07 -10.60
N VAL A 77 21.57 17.54 -10.42
CA VAL A 77 22.57 18.04 -9.47
C VAL A 77 23.92 18.23 -10.15
N GLN A 78 24.62 19.31 -9.80
CA GLN A 78 25.95 19.65 -10.31
C GLN A 78 26.90 20.10 -9.18
N PRO A 79 28.18 19.66 -9.18
CA PRO A 79 28.73 18.56 -9.98
C PRO A 79 28.09 17.21 -9.60
N SER A 80 28.21 16.24 -10.49
CA SER A 80 27.76 14.87 -10.23
C SER A 80 28.55 14.26 -9.06
N ILE A 81 27.86 13.47 -8.23
CA ILE A 81 28.44 12.82 -7.05
C ILE A 81 28.59 11.33 -7.35
N ASP A 82 29.71 10.74 -6.96
CA ASP A 82 29.84 9.29 -6.90
C ASP A 82 29.20 8.76 -5.60
N PRO A 83 28.13 7.95 -5.67
CA PRO A 83 27.51 7.39 -4.46
C PRO A 83 28.42 6.43 -3.69
N LEU A 84 29.45 5.86 -4.32
CA LEU A 84 30.36 4.93 -3.66
C LEU A 84 31.40 5.64 -2.79
N SER A 85 31.64 6.94 -3.02
CA SER A 85 32.58 7.75 -2.25
C SER A 85 31.92 8.54 -1.11
N LEU A 86 30.64 8.31 -0.83
CA LEU A 86 29.90 9.05 0.18
C LEU A 86 30.07 8.44 1.57
N GLU A 87 30.39 9.28 2.54
CA GLU A 87 30.54 8.93 3.95
C GLU A 87 29.67 9.85 4.82
N VAL A 88 29.25 9.36 5.99
CA VAL A 88 28.42 10.15 6.92
C VAL A 88 29.18 11.39 7.40
N GLY A 89 28.50 12.53 7.43
CA GLY A 89 29.11 13.82 7.78
C GLY A 89 29.77 14.54 6.60
N TRP A 90 29.91 13.88 5.45
CA TRP A 90 30.32 14.54 4.21
C TRP A 90 29.36 15.69 3.90
N THR A 91 29.90 16.88 3.70
CA THR A 91 29.13 18.09 3.43
C THR A 91 29.74 18.84 2.25
N ARG A 92 28.91 19.21 1.27
CA ARG A 92 29.37 19.95 0.08
C ARG A 92 28.31 20.91 -0.43
N LYS A 93 28.76 22.07 -0.94
CA LYS A 93 27.89 22.98 -1.69
C LYS A 93 27.72 22.45 -3.12
N LEU A 94 26.48 22.22 -3.52
CA LEU A 94 26.09 21.70 -4.83
C LEU A 94 24.99 22.57 -5.42
N ARG A 95 24.82 22.51 -6.74
CA ARG A 95 23.65 23.09 -7.41
C ARG A 95 22.59 22.01 -7.57
N VAL A 96 21.46 22.17 -6.89
CA VAL A 96 20.32 21.27 -6.95
C VAL A 96 19.20 22.00 -7.69
N ARG A 97 18.75 21.48 -8.84
CA ARG A 97 17.81 22.18 -9.74
C ARG A 97 18.29 23.59 -10.12
N GLY A 98 19.60 23.74 -10.30
CA GLY A 98 20.25 25.03 -10.62
C GLY A 98 20.45 25.98 -9.44
N GLN A 99 19.88 25.69 -8.27
CA GLN A 99 20.01 26.53 -7.07
C GLN A 99 21.16 26.06 -6.16
N PRO A 100 21.94 26.98 -5.58
CA PRO A 100 22.99 26.61 -4.64
C PRO A 100 22.39 26.09 -3.33
N CYS A 101 22.76 24.86 -2.96
CA CYS A 101 22.33 24.21 -1.73
C CYS A 101 23.54 23.58 -1.03
N THR A 102 23.48 23.49 0.29
CA THR A 102 24.41 22.69 1.10
C THR A 102 23.84 21.29 1.25
N VAL A 103 24.60 20.28 0.84
CA VAL A 103 24.20 18.87 0.90
C VAL A 103 25.06 18.16 1.93
N GLU A 104 24.41 17.50 2.86
CA GLU A 104 25.00 16.73 3.96
C GLU A 104 24.58 15.26 3.84
N VAL A 105 25.54 14.34 3.94
CA VAL A 105 25.25 12.90 4.01
C VAL A 105 24.89 12.55 5.44
N THR A 106 23.63 12.17 5.64
CA THR A 106 23.09 11.83 6.96
C THR A 106 23.20 10.36 7.29
N ASN A 107 23.17 9.50 6.26
CA ASN A 107 23.25 8.06 6.43
C ASN A 107 23.84 7.40 5.20
N VAL A 108 24.68 6.39 5.40
CA VAL A 108 25.14 5.49 4.36
C VAL A 108 24.81 4.08 4.80
N ARG A 109 24.14 3.33 3.93
CA ARG A 109 23.70 1.95 4.19
C ARG A 109 24.10 1.05 3.03
N ARG A 110 24.56 -0.15 3.35
CA ARG A 110 24.70 -1.24 2.38
C ARG A 110 23.48 -2.15 2.48
N ALA A 111 22.90 -2.49 1.35
CA ALA A 111 21.80 -3.43 1.25
C ALA A 111 22.13 -4.55 0.24
N GLU A 112 21.74 -5.77 0.57
CA GLU A 112 21.80 -6.91 -0.35
C GLU A 112 20.61 -6.86 -1.30
N ILE A 113 20.81 -7.27 -2.54
CA ILE A 113 19.74 -7.46 -3.51
C ILE A 113 19.24 -8.89 -3.34
N ASP A 114 18.02 -9.04 -2.78
CA ASP A 114 17.40 -10.32 -2.46
C ASP A 114 16.74 -10.93 -3.70
N HIS A 115 16.07 -10.10 -4.50
CA HIS A 115 15.33 -10.56 -5.67
C HIS A 115 15.02 -9.43 -6.64
N GLU A 116 15.12 -9.72 -7.94
CA GLU A 116 14.79 -8.80 -9.02
C GLU A 116 13.77 -9.42 -9.97
N THR A 117 12.93 -8.58 -10.58
CA THR A 117 11.88 -9.02 -11.50
C THR A 117 11.61 -7.93 -12.53
N GLY A 118 11.51 -8.29 -13.81
CA GLY A 118 11.22 -7.35 -14.89
C GLY A 118 12.48 -6.64 -15.41
N ALA A 119 12.27 -5.50 -16.08
CA ALA A 119 13.33 -4.70 -16.70
C ALA A 119 13.96 -3.76 -15.66
N ILE A 120 15.01 -4.25 -14.99
CA ILE A 120 15.91 -3.45 -14.16
C ILE A 120 17.25 -3.36 -14.87
N ASP A 121 17.65 -2.14 -15.22
CA ASP A 121 18.89 -1.90 -15.94
C ASP A 121 19.98 -1.52 -14.93
N HIS A 122 20.96 -2.41 -14.76
CA HIS A 122 22.16 -2.13 -13.98
C HIS A 122 23.32 -1.79 -14.91
N SER A 123 23.77 -0.55 -14.87
CA SER A 123 24.90 -0.07 -15.68
C SER A 123 26.21 -0.82 -15.41
N GLN A 124 26.34 -1.47 -14.25
CA GLN A 124 27.53 -2.19 -13.80
C GLN A 124 27.39 -3.73 -13.87
N GLY A 125 26.35 -4.24 -14.54
CA GLY A 125 26.06 -5.67 -14.62
C GLY A 125 25.29 -6.18 -13.40
N ALA A 126 25.21 -7.51 -13.24
CA ALA A 126 24.47 -8.12 -12.14
C ALA A 126 25.07 -7.73 -10.78
N LEU A 127 24.26 -7.10 -9.93
CA LEU A 127 24.68 -6.65 -8.60
C LEU A 127 24.11 -7.57 -7.52
N THR A 128 24.94 -7.93 -6.56
CA THR A 128 24.51 -8.69 -5.36
C THR A 128 24.23 -7.78 -4.17
N ALA A 129 24.76 -6.55 -4.20
CA ALA A 129 24.56 -5.55 -3.16
C ALA A 129 24.60 -4.13 -3.76
N THR A 130 23.99 -3.19 -3.05
CA THR A 130 23.98 -1.77 -3.37
C THR A 130 24.32 -0.94 -2.15
N THR A 131 25.02 0.17 -2.37
CA THR A 131 25.15 1.25 -1.39
C THR A 131 24.04 2.26 -1.63
N CYS A 132 23.41 2.73 -0.55
CA CYS A 132 22.45 3.81 -0.57
C CYS A 132 22.92 4.90 0.40
N ALA A 133 22.82 6.16 -0.01
CA ALA A 133 23.13 7.31 0.83
C ALA A 133 21.90 8.21 0.96
N GLY A 134 21.54 8.52 2.21
CA GLY A 134 20.52 9.52 2.54
C GLY A 134 21.16 10.90 2.65
N LEU A 135 20.62 11.86 1.90
CA LEU A 135 21.11 13.22 1.82
C LEU A 135 20.10 14.19 2.42
N ARG A 136 20.62 15.13 3.22
CA ARG A 136 19.90 16.31 3.68
C ARG A 136 20.39 17.49 2.87
N VAL A 137 19.47 18.16 2.19
CA VAL A 137 19.75 19.29 1.31
C VAL A 137 19.13 20.54 1.94
N VAL A 138 19.97 21.51 2.24
CA VAL A 138 19.59 22.81 2.80
C VAL A 138 19.77 23.87 1.73
N ASP A 139 18.70 24.56 1.37
CA ASP A 139 18.78 25.66 0.40
C ASP A 139 19.30 26.95 1.04
N ALA A 140 19.49 28.00 0.22
CA ALA A 140 19.97 29.29 0.70
C ALA A 140 19.00 29.99 1.68
N GLN A 141 17.72 29.64 1.63
CA GLN A 141 16.67 30.15 2.52
C GLN A 141 16.54 29.32 3.82
N GLY A 142 17.32 28.25 3.97
CA GLY A 142 17.30 27.36 5.12
C GLY A 142 16.23 26.27 5.06
N SER A 143 15.49 26.12 3.95
CA SER A 143 14.55 25.03 3.75
C SER A 143 15.29 23.70 3.63
N ILE A 144 14.74 22.67 4.26
CA ILE A 144 15.35 21.34 4.31
C ILE A 144 14.55 20.38 3.43
N SER A 145 15.25 19.71 2.52
CA SER A 145 14.71 18.62 1.71
C SER A 145 15.55 17.35 1.85
N THR A 146 14.88 16.20 1.71
CA THR A 146 15.52 14.88 1.80
C THR A 146 15.67 14.28 0.42
N MET A 147 16.87 13.78 0.12
CA MET A 147 17.19 13.11 -1.13
C MET A 147 17.92 11.80 -0.88
N VAL A 148 17.96 10.94 -1.88
CA VAL A 148 18.62 9.64 -1.81
C VAL A 148 19.44 9.39 -3.05
N VAL A 149 20.58 8.72 -2.86
CA VAL A 149 21.40 8.20 -3.95
C VAL A 149 21.53 6.71 -3.76
N ASP A 150 21.15 5.94 -4.79
CA ASP A 150 21.21 4.49 -4.78
C ASP A 150 22.17 4.03 -5.88
N ALA A 151 23.25 3.35 -5.50
CA ALA A 151 24.30 2.95 -6.43
C ALA A 151 23.79 2.00 -7.54
N HIS A 152 22.87 1.08 -7.25
CA HIS A 152 22.35 0.17 -8.30
C HIS A 152 21.52 0.88 -9.39
N ARG A 153 21.15 2.15 -9.21
CA ARG A 153 20.38 2.98 -10.18
C ARG A 153 21.29 3.90 -11.02
N LEU A 154 22.59 3.66 -11.00
CA LEU A 154 23.64 4.55 -11.52
C LEU A 154 23.68 4.73 -13.05
N HIS A 155 22.58 4.55 -13.80
CA HIS A 155 22.61 4.83 -15.24
C HIS A 155 22.86 6.31 -15.53
N THR A 156 22.35 7.22 -14.71
CA THR A 156 22.44 8.67 -14.94
C THR A 156 23.04 9.48 -13.79
N ARG A 157 23.62 8.82 -12.78
CA ARG A 157 24.16 9.48 -11.55
C ARG A 157 23.14 10.43 -10.89
N GLU A 158 21.87 10.03 -10.94
CA GLU A 158 20.76 10.83 -10.48
C GLU A 158 20.61 10.73 -8.97
N ILE A 159 20.53 11.91 -8.36
CA ILE A 159 20.07 12.08 -6.99
C ILE A 159 18.56 12.16 -7.07
N TYR A 160 17.86 11.44 -6.20
CA TYR A 160 16.41 11.41 -6.20
C TYR A 160 15.85 12.19 -5.03
N SER A 161 14.86 13.05 -5.25
CA SER A 161 14.10 13.65 -4.16
C SER A 161 13.12 12.63 -3.58
N GLU A 162 13.07 12.52 -2.25
CA GLU A 162 12.12 11.66 -1.57
C GLU A 162 10.80 12.40 -1.30
N THR A 163 9.68 11.85 -1.77
CA THR A 163 8.33 12.33 -1.46
C THR A 163 7.51 11.22 -0.82
N GLY A 164 7.21 11.38 0.47
CA GLY A 164 6.32 10.46 1.18
C GLY A 164 4.88 10.52 0.67
N LEU A 165 4.32 9.35 0.35
CA LEU A 165 2.95 9.20 -0.15
C LEU A 165 2.04 8.56 0.91
N SER A 166 1.14 9.37 1.46
CA SER A 166 -0.02 8.86 2.21
C SER A 166 -0.95 8.05 1.30
N SER A 167 -1.84 7.25 1.87
CA SER A 167 -2.82 6.45 1.09
C SER A 167 -3.65 7.30 0.12
N SER A 168 -4.09 8.49 0.55
CA SER A 168 -4.82 9.44 -0.32
C SER A 168 -3.95 10.00 -1.44
N LYS A 169 -2.67 10.30 -1.17
CA LYS A 169 -1.72 10.72 -2.22
C LYS A 169 -1.42 9.59 -3.19
N GLN A 170 -1.32 8.34 -2.74
CA GLN A 170 -1.16 7.19 -3.62
C GLN A 170 -2.32 7.08 -4.61
N TYR A 171 -3.57 7.19 -4.13
CA TYR A 171 -4.74 7.19 -5.01
C TYR A 171 -4.70 8.34 -6.01
N ARG A 172 -4.31 9.54 -5.56
CA ARG A 172 -4.17 10.70 -6.45
C ARG A 172 -3.10 10.48 -7.53
N VAL A 173 -1.93 9.96 -7.17
CA VAL A 173 -0.78 9.81 -8.07
C VAL A 173 -0.93 8.62 -9.01
N PHE A 174 -1.40 7.49 -8.52
CA PHE A 174 -1.43 6.22 -9.26
C PHE A 174 -2.84 5.75 -9.66
N GLY A 175 -3.89 6.45 -9.21
CA GLY A 175 -5.29 6.06 -9.41
C GLY A 175 -5.78 4.94 -8.50
N ARG A 176 -4.89 4.38 -7.66
CA ARG A 176 -5.18 3.28 -6.73
C ARG A 176 -4.12 3.22 -5.62
N PRO A 177 -4.40 2.52 -4.50
CA PRO A 177 -3.35 2.18 -3.54
C PRO A 177 -2.30 1.26 -4.19
N VAL A 178 -1.03 1.50 -3.85
CA VAL A 178 0.12 0.72 -4.35
C VAL A 178 0.72 -0.19 -3.28
N THR A 179 0.23 -0.10 -2.06
CA THR A 179 0.55 -1.01 -0.95
C THR A 179 -0.65 -1.84 -0.55
N ARG A 180 -0.38 -3.04 -0.06
CA ARG A 180 -1.36 -3.91 0.59
C ARG A 180 -0.83 -4.48 1.90
N PRO A 181 -1.67 -4.75 2.89
CA PRO A 181 -1.30 -5.57 4.03
C PRO A 181 -0.80 -6.95 3.57
N TRP A 182 0.29 -7.45 4.15
CA TRP A 182 0.92 -8.70 3.69
C TRP A 182 0.03 -9.93 3.90
N TRP A 183 -0.86 -9.88 4.89
CA TRP A 183 -1.71 -11.00 5.31
C TRP A 183 -2.93 -11.21 4.39
N ILE A 184 -3.29 -10.23 3.54
CA ILE A 184 -4.45 -10.35 2.65
C ILE A 184 -4.09 -11.28 1.48
N PRO A 185 -4.71 -12.47 1.38
CA PRO A 185 -4.42 -13.43 0.32
C PRO A 185 -4.89 -12.95 -1.07
N SER A 186 -4.27 -13.47 -2.13
CA SER A 186 -4.61 -13.11 -3.52
C SER A 186 -6.05 -13.48 -3.93
N PHE A 187 -6.68 -14.48 -3.30
CA PHE A 187 -8.07 -14.86 -3.60
C PHE A 187 -9.09 -13.86 -3.03
N MET A 188 -8.85 -13.37 -1.81
CA MET A 188 -9.66 -12.31 -1.18
C MET A 188 -9.66 -11.03 -2.03
N ARG A 189 -8.56 -10.75 -2.75
CA ARG A 189 -8.51 -9.66 -3.73
C ARG A 189 -9.44 -9.89 -4.93
N ARG A 190 -9.45 -11.09 -5.51
CA ARG A 190 -10.34 -11.40 -6.65
C ARG A 190 -11.79 -11.29 -6.21
N PHE A 191 -12.08 -11.76 -5.00
CA PHE A 191 -13.38 -11.64 -4.38
C PHE A 191 -13.79 -10.17 -4.17
N TRP A 192 -12.99 -9.35 -3.48
CA TRP A 192 -13.30 -7.94 -3.23
C TRP A 192 -13.31 -7.04 -4.46
N ARG A 193 -12.63 -7.42 -5.55
CA ARG A 193 -12.69 -6.67 -6.83
C ARG A 193 -13.89 -7.10 -7.68
N TRP A 194 -14.33 -8.34 -7.53
CA TRP A 194 -15.55 -8.86 -8.14
C TRP A 194 -16.80 -8.38 -7.40
N PHE A 195 -16.74 -8.25 -6.07
CA PHE A 195 -17.87 -7.95 -5.19
C PHE A 195 -18.64 -6.66 -5.58
N PRO A 196 -17.99 -5.50 -5.83
CA PRO A 196 -18.70 -4.31 -6.29
C PRO A 196 -19.26 -4.43 -7.71
N ALA A 197 -18.58 -5.20 -8.59
CA ALA A 197 -19.00 -5.42 -9.97
C ALA A 197 -20.18 -6.42 -10.09
N ALA A 198 -20.30 -7.33 -9.11
CA ALA A 198 -21.41 -8.27 -8.97
C ALA A 198 -22.66 -7.59 -8.42
N ILE A 199 -22.50 -6.60 -7.52
CA ILE A 199 -23.60 -5.81 -6.96
C ILE A 199 -24.14 -4.78 -7.95
N SER A 200 -23.29 -4.20 -8.80
CA SER A 200 -23.70 -3.17 -9.78
C SER A 200 -24.39 -3.70 -11.04
N GLY A 201 -24.65 -5.01 -11.14
CA GLY A 201 -25.31 -5.64 -12.30
C GLY A 201 -24.48 -5.64 -13.60
N ALA A 202 -23.26 -5.12 -13.59
CA ALA A 202 -22.39 -5.06 -14.76
C ALA A 202 -21.64 -6.36 -15.03
N SER A 203 -21.64 -7.32 -14.09
CA SER A 203 -20.99 -8.61 -14.29
C SER A 203 -21.90 -9.58 -15.05
N ARG A 204 -21.49 -9.98 -16.26
CA ARG A 204 -22.06 -11.11 -17.03
C ARG A 204 -21.61 -12.46 -16.44
N SER A 205 -21.66 -12.61 -15.11
CA SER A 205 -21.12 -13.72 -14.35
C SER A 205 -22.24 -14.64 -13.89
N GLU A 206 -22.26 -15.89 -14.36
CA GLU A 206 -23.25 -16.93 -14.03
C GLU A 206 -23.34 -17.23 -12.52
N TRP A 207 -22.33 -16.82 -11.74
CA TRP A 207 -22.23 -17.03 -10.29
C TRP A 207 -22.82 -15.90 -9.44
N ALA A 208 -23.23 -14.78 -10.04
CA ALA A 208 -23.86 -13.68 -9.32
C ALA A 208 -25.14 -14.08 -8.55
N PRO A 209 -26.05 -14.92 -9.10
CA PRO A 209 -27.24 -15.37 -8.37
C PRO A 209 -26.89 -16.21 -7.14
N VAL A 210 -25.92 -17.11 -7.25
CA VAL A 210 -25.48 -18.01 -6.17
C VAL A 210 -24.93 -17.19 -4.98
N PHE A 211 -24.19 -16.13 -5.26
CA PHE A 211 -23.66 -15.25 -4.22
C PHE A 211 -24.78 -14.53 -3.44
N TRP A 212 -25.80 -14.00 -4.12
CA TRP A 212 -26.94 -13.35 -3.46
C TRP A 212 -27.75 -14.34 -2.61
N ILE A 213 -27.90 -15.59 -3.07
CA ILE A 213 -28.57 -16.65 -2.29
C ILE A 213 -27.79 -16.96 -1.02
N VAL A 214 -26.47 -17.15 -1.11
CA VAL A 214 -25.62 -17.41 0.07
C VAL A 214 -25.60 -16.21 1.02
N LEU A 215 -25.55 -14.99 0.49
CA LEU A 215 -25.61 -13.77 1.31
C LEU A 215 -26.95 -13.67 2.05
N MET A 216 -28.07 -13.92 1.37
CA MET A 216 -29.40 -13.91 2.00
C MET A 216 -29.52 -15.00 3.05
N PHE A 217 -28.97 -16.18 2.80
CA PHE A 217 -28.96 -17.28 3.76
C PHE A 217 -28.13 -16.94 5.02
N VAL A 218 -26.94 -16.34 4.85
CA VAL A 218 -26.10 -15.89 5.97
C VAL A 218 -26.79 -14.78 6.77
N VAL A 219 -27.46 -13.83 6.10
CA VAL A 219 -28.24 -12.78 6.78
C VAL A 219 -29.43 -13.38 7.53
N LEU A 220 -30.13 -14.34 6.95
CA LEU A 220 -31.26 -15.04 7.59
C LEU A 220 -30.79 -15.79 8.85
N VAL A 221 -29.70 -16.55 8.74
CA VAL A 221 -29.10 -17.27 9.88
C VAL A 221 -28.60 -16.31 10.96
N LEU A 222 -28.02 -15.17 10.59
CA LEU A 222 -27.61 -14.13 11.54
C LEU A 222 -28.81 -13.44 12.20
N ALA A 223 -29.93 -13.25 11.49
CA ALA A 223 -31.15 -12.69 12.06
C ALA A 223 -31.76 -13.66 13.09
N GLU A 224 -31.83 -14.96 12.78
CA GLU A 224 -32.28 -15.99 13.72
C GLU A 224 -31.38 -16.06 14.98
N LEU A 225 -30.06 -15.89 14.80
CA LEU A 225 -29.09 -15.89 15.91
C LEU A 225 -29.22 -14.64 16.80
N ILE A 226 -29.76 -13.53 16.28
CA ILE A 226 -29.99 -12.29 17.05
C ILE A 226 -31.36 -12.33 17.74
N ASP A 227 -32.37 -12.96 17.14
CA ASP A 227 -33.69 -13.14 17.76
C ASP A 227 -33.65 -14.08 18.99
N GLU A 228 -32.67 -14.99 19.08
CA GLU A 228 -32.46 -15.81 20.28
C GLU A 228 -31.82 -15.05 21.47
N ASP A 229 -31.35 -13.81 21.29
CA ASP A 229 -30.71 -12.98 22.33
C ASP A 229 -31.62 -11.84 22.86
N GLU A 230 -32.92 -11.83 22.57
CA GLU A 230 -33.93 -11.00 23.27
C GLU A 230 -34.34 -11.65 24.61
N GLY A 231 -33.34 -11.85 25.46
CA GLY A 231 -33.45 -12.55 26.73
C GLY A 231 -33.01 -11.75 27.95
N PHE A 232 -33.07 -10.41 27.97
CA PHE A 232 -32.86 -9.67 29.23
C PHE A 232 -33.31 -8.20 29.24
N PHE A 233 -34.54 -7.89 29.70
CA PHE A 233 -34.82 -6.71 30.55
C PHE A 233 -36.10 -6.94 31.41
N PRO A 234 -36.05 -6.81 32.75
CA PRO A 234 -37.22 -6.94 33.61
C PRO A 234 -37.96 -5.61 33.85
N SER A 235 -39.27 -5.72 34.08
CA SER A 235 -40.18 -4.77 34.77
C SER A 235 -40.68 -3.54 34.02
N GLY A 236 -42.01 -3.41 33.89
CA GLY A 236 -42.66 -2.10 33.84
C GLY A 236 -43.97 -1.95 33.05
N GLY A 237 -45.08 -2.53 33.52
CA GLY A 237 -46.39 -1.85 33.58
C GLY A 237 -47.33 -1.75 32.35
N GLY A 238 -48.45 -2.49 32.43
CA GLY A 238 -49.80 -2.07 32.01
C GLY A 238 -50.21 -2.34 30.54
N VAL A 239 -51.43 -2.70 30.16
CA VAL A 239 -52.73 -2.89 30.84
C VAL A 239 -53.59 -3.84 29.98
N SER A 240 -54.27 -4.76 30.67
CA SER A 240 -55.55 -5.47 30.44
C SER A 240 -56.23 -5.45 29.05
N PHE A 241 -56.46 -6.66 28.51
CA PHE A 241 -57.70 -6.98 27.81
C PHE A 241 -58.37 -8.21 28.41
N ARG A 242 -59.44 -7.93 29.15
CA ARG A 242 -60.45 -8.86 29.62
C ARG A 242 -61.46 -9.04 28.47
N ASN A 243 -61.60 -10.24 27.92
CA ASN A 243 -62.79 -10.60 27.17
C ASN A 243 -63.29 -11.99 27.59
N ARG A 244 -64.59 -12.05 27.89
CA ARG A 244 -65.27 -13.16 28.57
C ARG A 244 -65.65 -14.30 27.62
N SER A 245 -65.73 -15.47 28.25
CA SER A 245 -66.29 -16.78 27.88
C SER A 245 -67.60 -16.82 27.08
N VAL A 246 -67.75 -17.80 26.18
CA VAL A 246 -69.02 -18.47 25.81
C VAL A 246 -68.78 -19.91 25.30
N TYR A 247 -69.35 -20.88 26.04
CA TYR A 247 -69.85 -22.25 25.71
C TYR A 247 -69.05 -23.36 24.99
N GLY A 248 -69.13 -24.56 25.62
CA GLY A 248 -68.96 -25.91 25.05
C GLY A 248 -67.99 -26.74 25.90
N GLY A 249 -68.31 -27.85 26.58
CA GLY A 249 -69.49 -28.71 26.63
C GLY A 249 -69.00 -30.17 26.81
N GLY A 250 -69.49 -30.87 27.86
CA GLY A 250 -69.37 -32.34 28.08
C GLY A 250 -67.99 -32.86 28.54
N GLY A 251 -67.83 -33.86 29.41
CA GLY A 251 -68.74 -34.82 30.04
C GLY A 251 -67.95 -36.12 30.32
N GLY A 252 -68.13 -36.72 31.50
CA GLY A 252 -67.58 -38.04 31.92
C GLY A 252 -66.38 -37.94 32.88
N GLY A 253 -66.36 -38.48 34.10
CA GLY A 253 -67.15 -39.53 34.71
C GLY A 253 -66.27 -40.75 34.99
N VAL A 254 -65.67 -40.82 36.18
CA VAL A 254 -65.10 -41.99 36.91
C VAL A 254 -64.50 -41.43 38.21
N GLY A 255 -64.64 -41.97 39.42
CA GLY A 255 -65.29 -43.17 39.92
C GLY A 255 -64.90 -43.31 41.41
N LYS A 256 -65.75 -44.04 42.15
CA LYS A 256 -65.70 -44.40 43.58
C LYS A 256 -66.13 -43.35 44.59
#